data_AF-A0A3C2B2I4-F1
#
_entry.id   AF-A0A3C2B2I4-F1
#
_cell.length_a   1.000
_cell.length_b   1.000
_cell.length_c   1.000
_cell.angle_alpha   90.00
_cell.angle_beta   90.00
_cell.angle_gamma   90.00
#
_symmetry.space_group_name_H-M   'P 1'
#
loop_
_entity.id
_entity.type
_entity.pdbx_description
1 polymer ?
#
loop_
_entity_poly.entity_id
_entity_poly.type
_entity_poly.pdbx_seq_one_letter_code
_entity_poly.pdbx_strand_id
1 'polypeptide(L)'
;MLGPVVNDNESKGEVMAPTVAESLSMTADDTQHDHRHRHGHGHGHSHGHGHGHSHGDDVDWSAMAEHLEIDGELALPLVAAIVSELGGAIAGAHHIVDVGAGPGVITCALAAHAPDATVTAVDTAEPLLHRGAVRATTEGVGHRVGPLGGGPGARPPP
;
A
#
# COMPACT_ATOMS: atom_id res chain seq x y z
N MET A 1 -45.40 29.09 -37.30
CA MET A 1 -43.96 29.15 -36.97
C MET A 1 -43.83 29.25 -35.46
N LEU A 2 -43.51 28.12 -34.81
CA LEU A 2 -43.19 28.07 -33.38
C LEU A 2 -41.70 27.68 -33.31
N GLY A 3 -40.85 28.60 -32.83
CA GLY A 3 -39.42 28.34 -32.66
C GLY A 3 -39.15 27.43 -31.46
N PRO A 4 -37.96 26.80 -31.37
CA PRO A 4 -37.63 25.95 -30.22
C PRO A 4 -37.37 26.81 -28.98
N VAL A 5 -37.97 26.41 -27.86
CA VAL A 5 -37.62 26.88 -26.53
C VAL A 5 -36.31 26.20 -26.14
N VAL A 6 -35.23 26.99 -26.11
CA VAL A 6 -33.97 26.65 -25.43
C VAL A 6 -34.24 26.68 -23.93
N ASN A 7 -34.00 25.56 -23.25
CA ASN A 7 -34.07 25.49 -21.80
C ASN A 7 -32.64 25.61 -21.26
N ASP A 8 -32.23 26.86 -20.99
CA ASP A 8 -31.04 27.16 -20.19
C ASP A 8 -31.34 26.77 -18.73
N ASN A 9 -30.86 25.62 -18.31
CA ASN A 9 -30.80 25.27 -16.89
C ASN A 9 -29.37 24.90 -16.53
N GLU A 10 -28.49 25.90 -16.57
CA GLU A 10 -27.19 25.86 -15.92
C GLU A 10 -27.38 25.85 -14.40
N SER A 11 -27.46 24.65 -13.82
CA SER A 11 -27.25 24.48 -12.38
C SER A 11 -25.75 24.49 -12.12
N LYS A 12 -25.21 25.67 -11.80
CA LYS A 12 -23.94 25.79 -11.08
C LYS A 12 -24.14 25.28 -9.65
N GLY A 13 -24.01 23.97 -9.49
CA GLY A 13 -23.91 23.30 -8.19
C GLY A 13 -22.45 22.97 -7.93
N GLU A 14 -21.78 23.83 -7.17
CA GLU A 14 -20.44 23.62 -6.64
C GLU A 14 -20.38 22.31 -5.86
N VAL A 15 -19.61 21.34 -6.35
CA VAL A 15 -19.38 20.08 -5.65
C VAL A 15 -18.31 20.35 -4.60
N MET A 16 -18.73 20.53 -3.36
CA MET A 16 -17.84 20.51 -2.21
C MET A 16 -17.12 19.16 -2.17
N ALA A 17 -15.81 19.18 -2.40
CA ALA A 17 -14.94 18.06 -2.10
C ALA A 17 -14.97 17.80 -0.58
N PRO A 18 -15.11 16.55 -0.11
CA PRO A 18 -14.89 16.26 1.29
C PRO A 18 -13.40 16.39 1.60
N THR A 19 -13.02 17.51 2.21
CA THR A 19 -11.76 17.62 2.96
C THR A 19 -11.84 16.68 4.17
N VAL A 20 -11.21 15.51 4.07
CA VAL A 20 -10.91 14.69 5.24
C VAL A 20 -9.64 15.23 5.89
N ALA A 21 -9.84 16.16 6.82
CA ALA A 21 -8.82 16.57 7.78
C ALA A 21 -8.69 15.50 8.88
N GLU A 22 -7.44 15.29 9.30
CA GLU A 22 -7.01 14.42 10.38
C GLU A 22 -7.75 14.63 11.71
N SER A 23 -7.93 13.54 12.48
CA SER A 23 -7.59 13.47 13.91
C SER A 23 -8.13 12.17 14.51
N LEU A 24 -7.25 11.18 14.73
CA LEU A 24 -7.45 10.17 15.77
C LEU A 24 -6.49 10.49 16.91
N SER A 25 -6.91 11.40 17.79
CA SER A 25 -6.32 11.62 19.10
C SER A 25 -6.73 10.47 20.01
N MET A 26 -5.82 9.52 20.25
CA MET A 26 -5.99 8.55 21.34
C MET A 26 -5.53 9.19 22.66
N THR A 27 -6.48 9.33 23.59
CA THR A 27 -6.24 9.73 24.97
C THR A 27 -5.60 8.58 25.74
N ALA A 28 -4.38 8.80 26.24
CA ALA A 28 -3.77 7.93 27.24
C ALA A 28 -4.44 8.20 28.59
N ASP A 29 -5.05 7.17 29.18
CA ASP A 29 -5.46 7.16 30.59
C ASP A 29 -4.57 6.18 31.36
N ASP A 30 -4.08 6.68 32.48
CA ASP A 30 -2.98 6.18 33.29
C ASP A 30 -3.56 5.30 34.39
N THR A 31 -3.18 4.03 34.48
CA THR A 31 -3.47 3.23 35.68
C THR A 31 -2.31 2.28 36.00
N GLN A 32 -1.49 2.74 36.93
CA GLN A 32 -0.43 2.00 37.61
C GLN A 32 -1.05 0.85 38.43
N HIS A 33 -0.55 -0.38 38.23
CA HIS A 33 -0.82 -1.50 39.13
C HIS A 33 0.49 -2.10 39.65
N ASP A 34 0.62 -2.03 40.99
CA ASP A 34 1.65 -2.60 41.86
C ASP A 34 1.76 -4.13 41.71
N HIS A 35 2.96 -4.62 41.36
CA HIS A 35 3.27 -6.06 41.35
C HIS A 35 4.32 -6.41 42.39
N ARG A 36 3.79 -6.93 43.50
CA ARG A 36 4.52 -7.49 44.64
C ARG A 36 5.45 -8.63 44.24
N HIS A 37 6.67 -8.57 44.77
CA HIS A 37 7.68 -9.61 44.66
C HIS A 37 7.26 -10.92 45.36
N ARG A 38 7.39 -12.05 44.65
CA ARG A 38 7.44 -13.38 45.26
C ARG A 38 8.55 -14.21 44.61
N HIS A 39 9.46 -14.70 45.45
CA HIS A 39 10.59 -15.55 45.11
C HIS A 39 10.15 -16.98 44.74
N GLY A 40 10.69 -17.50 43.63
CA GLY A 40 10.64 -18.91 43.26
C GLY A 40 11.90 -19.31 42.52
N HIS A 41 12.66 -20.25 43.09
CA HIS A 41 13.85 -20.86 42.47
C HIS A 41 13.44 -21.89 41.41
N GLY A 42 14.01 -21.78 40.20
CA GLY A 42 13.82 -22.73 39.10
C GLY A 42 15.04 -22.78 38.19
N HIS A 43 15.45 -23.99 37.83
CA HIS A 43 16.73 -24.35 37.21
C HIS A 43 16.95 -23.76 35.81
N GLY A 44 18.20 -23.36 35.54
CA GLY A 44 18.63 -22.82 34.26
C GLY A 44 18.84 -23.88 33.19
N HIS A 45 18.10 -23.73 32.09
CA HIS A 45 18.53 -24.09 30.74
C HIS A 45 18.19 -22.90 29.83
N SER A 46 19.16 -22.02 29.63
CA SER A 46 19.00 -20.85 28.76
C SER A 46 19.23 -21.24 27.30
N HIS A 47 18.15 -21.42 26.55
CA HIS A 47 18.11 -21.04 25.14
C HIS A 47 17.27 -19.76 25.06
N GLY A 48 17.91 -18.66 25.44
CA GLY A 48 17.31 -17.34 25.32
C GLY A 48 17.42 -16.88 23.88
N HIS A 49 16.37 -17.07 23.08
CA HIS A 49 16.07 -16.10 22.03
C HIS A 49 15.62 -14.83 22.74
N GLY A 50 16.57 -13.94 23.01
CA GLY A 50 16.30 -12.64 23.60
C GLY A 50 15.51 -11.79 22.61
N HIS A 51 14.18 -11.77 22.75
CA HIS A 51 13.37 -10.67 22.26
C HIS A 51 13.59 -9.50 23.23
N GLY A 52 14.62 -8.71 22.96
CA GLY A 52 14.80 -7.42 23.62
C GLY A 52 13.71 -6.47 23.13
N HIS A 53 12.73 -6.19 23.98
CA HIS A 53 11.83 -5.06 23.81
C HIS A 53 12.61 -3.78 24.12
N SER A 54 13.13 -3.14 23.08
CA SER A 54 13.74 -1.83 23.19
C SER A 54 12.68 -0.82 22.78
N HIS A 55 12.29 0.09 23.67
CA HIS A 55 11.43 1.22 23.29
C HIS A 55 12.11 2.01 22.16
N GLY A 56 11.69 1.74 20.92
CA GLY A 56 12.34 2.15 19.67
C GLY A 56 12.39 1.03 18.61
N ASP A 57 11.43 0.10 18.62
CA ASP A 57 11.40 -1.08 17.76
C ASP A 57 11.03 -0.69 16.31
N ASP A 58 12.00 -0.71 15.41
CA ASP A 58 11.72 -0.73 13.96
C ASP A 58 10.91 -1.99 13.65
N VAL A 59 9.72 -1.82 13.09
CA VAL A 59 8.85 -2.93 12.67
C VAL A 59 9.61 -3.78 11.64
N ASP A 60 9.75 -5.08 11.91
CA ASP A 60 10.29 -6.03 10.93
C ASP A 60 9.25 -6.31 9.84
N TRP A 61 9.16 -5.37 8.89
CA TRP A 61 8.28 -5.45 7.74
C TRP A 61 8.55 -6.71 6.90
N SER A 62 9.78 -7.23 6.93
CA SER A 62 10.14 -8.43 6.19
C SER A 62 9.53 -9.70 6.80
N ALA A 63 9.48 -9.78 8.13
CA ALA A 63 8.78 -10.86 8.83
C ALA A 63 7.26 -10.81 8.65
N MET A 64 6.70 -9.63 8.35
CA MET A 64 5.27 -9.44 8.09
C MET A 64 4.86 -9.67 6.62
N ALA A 65 5.79 -9.99 5.72
CA ALA A 65 5.54 -10.00 4.29
C ALA A 65 4.35 -10.89 3.86
N GLU A 66 4.23 -12.10 4.42
CA GLU A 66 3.10 -13.00 4.10
C GLU A 66 1.75 -12.42 4.54
N HIS A 67 1.71 -11.73 5.68
CA HIS A 67 0.50 -11.07 6.15
C HIS A 67 0.13 -9.90 5.24
N LEU A 68 1.11 -9.10 4.84
CA LEU A 68 0.92 -7.97 3.91
C LEU A 68 0.46 -8.43 2.52
N GLU A 69 0.90 -9.61 2.06
CA GLU A 69 0.39 -10.22 0.83
C GLU A 69 -1.10 -10.56 0.96
N ILE A 70 -1.50 -11.18 2.07
CA ILE A 70 -2.92 -11.49 2.35
C ILE A 70 -3.75 -10.21 2.42
N ASP A 71 -3.28 -9.20 3.15
CA ASP A 71 -3.99 -7.92 3.28
C ASP A 71 -4.14 -7.22 1.91
N GLY A 72 -3.09 -7.26 1.09
CA GLY A 72 -3.13 -6.77 -0.29
C GLY A 72 -4.15 -7.51 -1.15
N GLU A 73 -4.22 -8.85 -1.04
CA GLU A 73 -5.16 -9.67 -1.78
C GLU A 73 -6.62 -9.39 -1.35
N LEU A 74 -6.84 -9.17 -0.06
CA LEU A 74 -8.15 -8.76 0.47
C LEU A 74 -8.59 -7.38 -0.06
N ALA A 75 -7.65 -6.49 -0.37
CA ALA A 75 -7.93 -5.17 -0.92
C ALA A 75 -8.22 -5.17 -2.43
N LEU A 76 -7.91 -6.25 -3.17
CA LEU A 76 -8.06 -6.30 -4.64
C LEU A 76 -9.46 -5.96 -5.15
N PRO A 77 -10.58 -6.41 -4.54
CA PRO A 77 -11.92 -6.01 -5.00
C PRO A 77 -12.16 -4.50 -4.91
N LEU A 78 -11.61 -3.84 -3.89
CA LEU A 78 -11.68 -2.39 -3.74
C LEU A 78 -10.83 -1.68 -4.80
N VAL A 79 -9.60 -2.16 -5.03
CA VAL A 79 -8.72 -1.62 -6.08
C VAL A 79 -9.38 -1.72 -7.44
N ALA A 80 -9.98 -2.87 -7.77
CA ALA A 80 -10.70 -3.06 -9.03
C ALA A 80 -11.88 -2.07 -9.17
N ALA A 81 -12.64 -1.83 -8.11
CA ALA A 81 -13.71 -0.84 -8.11
C ALA A 81 -13.19 0.58 -8.36
N ILE A 82 -12.11 0.98 -7.68
CA ILE A 82 -11.47 2.30 -7.89
C ILE A 82 -10.96 2.44 -9.33
N VAL A 83 -10.28 1.43 -9.85
CA VAL A 83 -9.80 1.43 -11.24
C VAL A 83 -10.96 1.54 -12.22
N SER A 84 -12.07 0.84 -11.98
CA SER A 84 -13.26 0.93 -12.83
C SER A 84 -13.84 2.35 -12.84
N GLU A 85 -13.95 2.99 -11.68
CA GLU A 85 -14.43 4.37 -11.57
C GLU A 85 -13.48 5.37 -12.26
N LEU A 86 -12.17 5.15 -12.14
CA LEU A 86 -11.14 5.98 -12.76
C LEU A 86 -10.80 5.58 -14.21
N GLY A 87 -11.55 4.64 -14.80
CA GLY A 87 -11.14 3.81 -15.95
C GLY A 87 -10.32 4.52 -17.03
N GLY A 88 -10.80 5.65 -17.56
CA GLY A 88 -10.09 6.38 -18.62
C GLY A 88 -8.75 6.99 -18.19
N ALA A 89 -8.64 7.43 -16.93
CA ALA A 89 -7.39 7.99 -16.39
C ALA A 89 -6.34 6.90 -16.14
N ILE A 90 -6.75 5.72 -15.65
CA ILE A 90 -5.83 4.60 -15.40
C ILE A 90 -5.43 3.92 -16.72
N ALA A 91 -6.38 3.65 -17.61
CA ALA A 91 -6.07 3.01 -18.90
C ALA A 91 -5.22 3.92 -19.81
N GLY A 92 -5.37 5.24 -19.72
CA GLY A 92 -4.58 6.21 -20.47
C GLY A 92 -3.24 6.58 -19.82
N ALA A 93 -2.90 6.02 -18.66
CA ALA A 93 -1.65 6.32 -17.98
C ALA A 93 -0.45 5.66 -18.69
N HIS A 94 0.66 6.38 -18.77
CA HIS A 94 1.94 5.83 -19.24
C HIS A 94 2.91 5.50 -18.08
N HIS A 95 2.69 6.11 -16.91
CA HIS A 95 3.48 5.89 -15.71
C HIS A 95 2.58 5.92 -14.47
N ILE A 96 2.70 4.89 -13.62
CA ILE A 96 2.02 4.79 -12.33
C ILE A 96 3.10 4.62 -11.26
N VAL A 97 2.94 5.32 -10.13
CA VAL A 97 3.83 5.16 -8.98
C VAL A 97 2.99 4.67 -7.81
N ASP A 98 3.36 3.52 -7.26
CA ASP A 98 2.72 2.90 -6.11
C ASP A 98 3.61 3.12 -4.88
N VAL A 99 3.12 3.90 -3.91
CA VAL A 99 3.90 4.31 -2.72
C VAL A 99 3.43 3.51 -1.51
N GLY A 100 4.38 2.87 -0.82
CA GLY A 100 4.05 1.82 0.15
C GLY A 100 3.66 0.52 -0.54
N ALA A 101 4.34 0.20 -1.64
CA ALA A 101 4.02 -0.93 -2.51
C ALA A 101 4.09 -2.28 -1.79
N GLY A 102 4.87 -2.37 -0.71
CA GLY A 102 5.06 -3.59 0.07
C GLY A 102 5.44 -4.77 -0.83
N PRO A 103 4.80 -5.94 -0.67
CA PRO A 103 5.10 -7.13 -1.47
C PRO A 103 4.50 -7.07 -2.90
N GLY A 104 3.99 -5.92 -3.35
CA GLY A 104 3.66 -5.65 -4.75
C GLY A 104 2.32 -6.19 -5.24
N VAL A 105 1.40 -6.58 -4.35
CA VAL A 105 0.07 -7.10 -4.75
C VAL A 105 -0.72 -6.05 -5.55
N ILE A 106 -0.87 -4.85 -4.97
CA ILE A 106 -1.60 -3.75 -5.62
C ILE A 106 -0.82 -3.23 -6.84
N THR A 107 0.52 -3.15 -6.75
CA THR A 107 1.38 -2.79 -7.89
C THR A 107 1.11 -3.68 -9.10
N CYS A 108 1.03 -5.00 -8.93
CA CYS A 108 0.78 -5.93 -10.03
C CYS A 108 -0.65 -5.80 -10.58
N ALA A 109 -1.63 -5.58 -9.71
CA ALA A 109 -3.01 -5.30 -10.14
C ALA A 109 -3.10 -4.02 -10.99
N LEU A 110 -2.42 -2.94 -10.59
CA LEU A 110 -2.35 -1.71 -11.37
C LEU A 110 -1.70 -1.94 -12.74
N ALA A 111 -0.60 -2.71 -12.79
CA ALA A 111 0.07 -3.05 -14.04
C ALA A 111 -0.79 -3.90 -14.99
N ALA A 112 -1.65 -4.77 -14.44
CA ALA A 112 -2.61 -5.56 -15.21
C ALA A 112 -3.74 -4.70 -15.79
N HIS A 113 -4.20 -3.69 -15.04
CA HIS A 113 -5.27 -2.79 -15.48
C HIS A 113 -4.83 -1.66 -16.40
N ALA A 114 -3.55 -1.28 -16.38
CA ALA A 114 -2.96 -0.28 -17.26
C ALA A 114 -1.88 -0.94 -18.15
N PRO A 115 -2.26 -1.64 -19.23
CA PRO A 115 -1.34 -2.44 -20.04
C PRO A 115 -0.25 -1.61 -20.74
N ASP A 116 -0.53 -0.32 -20.98
CA ASP A 116 0.40 0.61 -21.64
C ASP A 116 1.25 1.42 -20.64
N ALA A 117 1.02 1.23 -19.33
CA ALA A 117 1.77 1.92 -18.28
C ALA A 117 3.00 1.13 -17.85
N THR A 118 4.06 1.87 -17.50
CA THR A 118 5.10 1.36 -16.58
C THR A 118 4.68 1.66 -15.15
N VAL A 119 4.97 0.75 -14.21
CA VAL A 119 4.61 0.90 -12.80
C VAL A 119 5.87 0.88 -11.94
N THR A 120 6.04 1.90 -11.12
CA THR A 120 7.14 2.02 -10.17
C THR A 120 6.67 1.73 -8.76
N ALA A 121 7.18 0.66 -8.15
CA ALA A 121 6.93 0.31 -6.76
C ALA A 121 7.90 1.05 -5.83
N VAL A 122 7.39 1.77 -4.84
CA VAL A 122 8.20 2.50 -3.85
C VAL A 122 7.88 1.97 -2.48
N ASP A 123 8.90 1.51 -1.76
CA ASP A 123 8.79 1.09 -0.38
C ASP A 123 10.13 1.28 0.34
N THR A 124 10.09 1.48 1.65
CA THR A 124 11.31 1.57 2.48
C THR A 124 11.89 0.19 2.80
N ALA A 125 11.08 -0.86 2.76
CA ALA A 125 11.48 -2.23 3.02
C ALA A 125 11.93 -2.93 1.72
N GLU A 126 13.24 -2.89 1.44
CA GLU A 126 13.85 -3.56 0.28
C GLU A 126 13.46 -5.06 0.14
N PRO A 127 13.37 -5.86 1.23
CA PRO A 127 12.91 -7.25 1.12
C PRO A 127 11.49 -7.41 0.55
N LEU A 128 10.60 -6.44 0.81
CA LEU A 128 9.25 -6.44 0.26
C LEU A 128 9.25 -6.11 -1.23
N LEU A 129 10.06 -5.14 -1.66
CA LEU A 129 10.25 -4.84 -3.07
C LEU A 129 10.81 -6.03 -3.86
N HIS A 130 11.72 -6.81 -3.26
CA HIS A 130 12.22 -8.04 -3.88
C HIS A 130 11.10 -9.06 -4.09
N ARG A 131 10.24 -9.28 -3.09
CA ARG A 131 9.06 -10.13 -3.22
C ARG A 131 8.11 -9.63 -4.31
N GLY A 132 7.87 -8.32 -4.36
CA GLY A 132 7.08 -7.68 -5.41
C GLY A 132 7.63 -7.92 -6.82
N ALA A 133 8.94 -7.86 -7.01
CA ALA A 133 9.57 -8.16 -8.30
C ALA A 133 9.38 -9.64 -8.72
N VAL A 134 9.48 -10.58 -7.78
CA VAL A 134 9.21 -12.01 -8.02
C VAL A 134 7.74 -12.24 -8.39
N ARG A 135 6.82 -11.61 -7.66
CA ARG A 135 5.38 -11.67 -7.94
C ARG A 135 5.08 -11.11 -9.34
N ALA A 136 5.58 -9.91 -9.66
CA ALA A 136 5.37 -9.28 -10.95
C ALA A 136 5.87 -10.15 -12.13
N THR A 137 7.01 -10.83 -11.94
CA THR A 137 7.52 -11.79 -12.93
C THR A 137 6.59 -12.99 -13.09
N THR A 138 6.11 -13.54 -11.97
CA THR A 138 5.19 -14.69 -11.95
C THR A 138 3.84 -14.36 -12.59
N GLU A 139 3.34 -13.15 -12.39
CA GLU A 139 2.08 -12.65 -12.97
C GLU A 139 2.26 -12.12 -14.41
N GLY A 140 3.47 -12.17 -14.97
CA GLY A 140 3.76 -11.78 -16.36
C GLY A 140 3.88 -10.27 -16.61
N VAL A 141 3.81 -9.44 -15.58
CA VAL A 141 3.91 -7.97 -15.66
C VAL A 141 5.32 -7.42 -15.35
N GLY A 142 6.26 -8.30 -14.98
CA GLY A 142 7.62 -7.91 -14.53
C GLY A 142 8.43 -7.07 -15.52
N HIS A 143 8.13 -7.10 -16.82
CA HIS A 143 8.81 -6.25 -17.81
C HIS A 143 8.42 -4.76 -17.73
N ARG A 144 7.34 -4.41 -17.00
CA ARG A 144 6.85 -3.04 -16.81
C ARG A 144 6.86 -2.59 -15.36
N VAL A 145 7.13 -3.49 -14.42
CA VAL A 145 7.16 -3.21 -12.98
C VAL A 145 8.61 -3.14 -12.50
N GLY A 146 8.97 -2.06 -11.81
CA GLY A 146 10.31 -1.92 -11.23
C GLY A 146 10.29 -1.15 -9.90
N PRO A 147 11.21 -1.46 -8.95
CA PRO A 147 11.32 -0.73 -7.71
C PRO A 147 11.98 0.65 -7.88
N LEU A 148 11.59 1.63 -7.07
CA LEU A 148 12.34 2.87 -6.89
C LEU A 148 13.40 2.66 -5.81
N GLY A 149 14.52 2.05 -6.21
CA GLY A 149 15.68 1.83 -5.36
C GLY A 149 16.95 1.84 -6.20
N GLY A 150 17.65 2.96 -6.21
CA GLY A 150 19.06 3.04 -6.63
C GLY A 150 19.41 2.64 -8.07
N GLY A 151 18.79 3.27 -9.09
CA GLY A 151 19.42 3.36 -10.42
C GLY A 151 18.49 3.74 -11.59
N PRO A 152 18.69 4.90 -12.26
CA PRO A 152 18.07 5.18 -13.56
C PRO A 152 18.81 4.39 -14.64
N GLY A 153 18.21 3.33 -15.19
CA GLY A 153 18.87 2.55 -16.24
C GLY A 153 18.08 1.44 -16.92
N ALA A 154 16.95 1.00 -16.36
CA ALA A 154 16.08 0.08 -17.08
C ALA A 154 15.26 0.87 -18.13
N ARG A 155 15.84 1.01 -19.32
CA ARG A 155 15.13 1.51 -20.50
C ARG A 155 13.92 0.60 -20.77
N PRO A 156 12.70 1.13 -21.00
CA PRO A 156 11.56 0.31 -21.40
C PRO A 156 11.86 -0.40 -22.74
N PRO A 157 11.31 -1.61 -22.98
CA PRO A 157 11.53 -2.35 -24.22
C PRO A 157 11.10 -1.52 -25.45
N PRO A 158 11.72 -1.75 -26.63
CA PRO A 158 11.51 -0.94 -27.84
C PRO A 158 10.07 -0.96 -28.35
#